data_AF-A0A381YHJ5-F1
#
_entry.id   AF-A0A381YHJ5-F1
#
_cell.length_a   1.000
_cell.length_b   1.000
_cell.length_c   1.000
_cell.angle_alpha   90.00
_cell.angle_beta   90.00
_cell.angle_gamma   90.00
#
_symmetry.space_group_name_H-M   'P 1'
#
loop_
_entity.id
_entity.type
_entity.pdbx_description
1 polymer ?
#
loop_
_entity_poly.entity_id
_entity_poly.type
_entity_poly.pdbx_seq_one_letter_code
_entity_poly.pdbx_strand_id
1 'polypeptide(L)'
;DWNNLFGIPWGITGLLSFSLLFFLFLSLRMDMHAKWAESFTTYSLLAGLAGVPFVAFLIFVELTQVEGAPHICPFCTVAHLSLVGFLIVAYIVRERKQNGMWA
;
A
#
# COMPACT_ATOMS: atom_id res chain seq x y z
N ASP A 1 -11.12 2.63 -22.16
CA ASP A 1 -11.22 2.94 -20.72
C ASP A 1 -10.03 2.42 -19.93
N TRP A 2 -9.14 3.31 -19.51
CA TRP A 2 -7.99 2.97 -18.66
C TRP A 2 -8.36 2.71 -17.19
N ASN A 3 -9.62 2.94 -16.83
CA ASN A 3 -10.14 2.86 -15.47
C ASN A 3 -10.43 1.41 -15.00
N ASN A 4 -10.38 0.43 -15.91
CA ASN A 4 -10.67 -0.97 -15.60
C ASN A 4 -9.46 -1.87 -15.86
N LEU A 5 -9.16 -2.74 -14.89
CA LEU A 5 -8.22 -3.84 -15.00
C LEU A 5 -9.02 -5.15 -15.18
N PHE A 6 -8.95 -5.77 -16.35
CA PHE A 6 -9.70 -7.01 -16.67
C PHE A 6 -11.22 -6.93 -16.36
N GLY A 7 -11.83 -5.76 -16.54
CA GLY A 7 -13.24 -5.52 -16.23
C GLY A 7 -13.54 -5.13 -14.78
N ILE A 8 -12.53 -5.08 -13.91
CA ILE A 8 -12.64 -4.62 -12.52
C ILE A 8 -12.13 -3.17 -12.43
N PRO A 9 -12.91 -2.23 -11.86
CA PRO A 9 -12.44 -0.87 -11.63
C PRO A 9 -11.20 -0.84 -10.74
N TRP A 10 -10.18 -0.04 -11.11
CA TRP A 10 -8.96 0.14 -10.30
C TRP A 10 -9.25 0.54 -8.85
N GLY A 11 -10.33 1.30 -8.63
CA GLY A 11 -10.79 1.67 -7.29
C GLY A 11 -11.13 0.45 -6.40
N ILE A 12 -11.72 -0.60 -6.95
CA ILE A 12 -12.04 -1.83 -6.18
C ILE A 12 -10.75 -2.58 -5.85
N THR A 13 -9.84 -2.72 -6.82
CA THR A 13 -8.53 -3.34 -6.62
C THR A 13 -7.73 -2.61 -5.54
N GLY A 14 -7.75 -1.27 -5.57
CA GLY A 14 -7.15 -0.43 -4.55
C GLY A 14 -7.78 -0.65 -3.18
N LEU A 15 -9.11 -0.63 -3.07
CA LEU A 15 -9.84 -0.88 -1.83
C LEU A 15 -9.44 -2.22 -1.18
N LEU A 16 -9.44 -3.30 -1.97
CA LEU A 16 -9.07 -4.64 -1.49
C LEU A 16 -7.61 -4.68 -1.02
N SER A 17 -6.71 -4.06 -1.78
CA SER A 17 -5.28 -4.01 -1.46
C SER A 17 -5.04 -3.24 -0.16
N PHE A 18 -5.58 -2.03 -0.02
CA PHE A 18 -5.43 -1.23 1.20
C PHE A 18 -6.12 -1.87 2.40
N SER A 19 -7.25 -2.56 2.21
CA SER A 19 -7.91 -3.32 3.28
C SER A 19 -7.03 -4.46 3.80
N LEU A 20 -6.34 -5.18 2.89
CA LEU A 20 -5.39 -6.22 3.28
C LEU A 20 -4.19 -5.63 4.05
N LEU A 21 -3.61 -4.53 3.56
CA LEU A 21 -2.52 -3.83 4.24
C LEU A 21 -2.93 -3.36 5.63
N PHE A 22 -4.14 -2.80 5.75
CA PHE A 22 -4.72 -2.38 7.02
C PHE A 22 -4.93 -3.56 7.96
N PHE A 23 -5.47 -4.68 7.47
CA PHE A 23 -5.66 -5.91 8.24
C PHE A 23 -4.34 -6.45 8.82
N LEU A 24 -3.27 -6.47 8.02
CA LEU A 24 -1.95 -6.93 8.47
C LEU A 24 -1.44 -6.04 9.63
N PHE A 25 -1.54 -4.72 9.47
CA PHE A 25 -1.14 -3.77 10.51
C PHE A 25 -2.00 -3.86 11.77
N LEU A 26 -3.30 -4.03 11.62
CA LEU A 26 -4.22 -4.15 12.75
C LEU A 26 -3.95 -5.45 13.52
N SER A 27 -3.64 -6.54 12.82
CA SER A 27 -3.23 -7.81 13.42
C SER A 27 -1.94 -7.69 14.23
N LEU A 28 -0.94 -6.94 13.74
CA LEU A 28 0.28 -6.61 14.49
C LEU A 28 0.00 -5.82 15.77
N ARG A 29 -0.99 -4.92 15.73
CA ARG A 29 -1.38 -4.07 16.85
C ARG A 29 -2.19 -4.81 17.91
N MET A 30 -2.91 -5.85 17.52
CA MET A 30 -3.72 -6.66 18.44
C MET A 30 -2.87 -7.68 19.21
N ASP A 31 -1.87 -8.30 18.57
CA ASP A 31 -0.99 -9.25 19.23
C ASP A 31 0.46 -9.10 18.74
N MET A 32 1.22 -8.28 19.47
CA MET A 32 2.60 -7.91 19.15
C MET A 32 3.63 -8.96 19.58
N HIS A 33 3.28 -9.83 20.54
CA HIS A 33 4.17 -10.86 21.07
C HIS A 33 3.97 -12.22 20.40
N ALA A 34 2.96 -12.35 19.55
CA ALA A 34 2.76 -13.56 18.78
C ALA A 34 3.96 -13.91 17.89
N LYS A 35 4.18 -15.21 17.71
CA LYS A 35 5.22 -15.76 16.83
C LYS A 35 5.04 -15.32 15.37
N TRP A 36 3.81 -15.02 14.94
CA TRP A 36 3.52 -14.55 13.59
C TRP A 36 3.81 -13.06 13.38
N ALA A 37 3.99 -12.28 14.44
CA ALA A 37 4.16 -10.83 14.33
C ALA A 37 5.39 -10.47 13.48
N GLU A 38 6.50 -11.20 13.63
CA GLU A 38 7.70 -10.99 12.81
C GLU A 38 7.42 -11.21 11.31
N SER A 39 6.79 -12.34 10.96
CA SER A 39 6.41 -12.62 9.57
C SER A 39 5.44 -11.58 9.02
N PHE A 40 4.49 -11.11 9.83
CA PHE A 40 3.52 -10.10 9.43
C PHE A 40 4.14 -8.72 9.19
N THR A 41 5.18 -8.33 9.93
CA THR A 41 5.94 -7.10 9.60
C THR A 41 6.60 -7.19 8.23
N THR A 42 7.16 -8.36 7.91
CA THR A 42 7.82 -8.61 6.62
C THR A 42 6.79 -8.68 5.48
N TYR A 43 5.68 -9.37 5.68
CA TYR A 43 4.58 -9.42 4.71
C TYR A 43 3.95 -8.05 4.47
N SER A 44 3.79 -7.23 5.52
CA SER A 44 3.30 -5.86 5.37
C SER A 44 4.21 -5.03 4.48
N LEU A 45 5.53 -5.05 4.74
CA LEU A 45 6.50 -4.35 3.90
C LEU A 45 6.48 -4.86 2.45
N LEU A 46 6.50 -6.18 2.27
CA LEU A 46 6.53 -6.80 0.94
C LEU A 46 5.25 -6.51 0.15
N ALA A 47 4.09 -6.60 0.78
CA ALA A 47 2.80 -6.29 0.17
C ALA A 47 2.71 -4.80 -0.20
N GLY A 48 3.22 -3.90 0.64
CA GLY A 48 3.34 -2.48 0.30
C GLY A 48 4.25 -2.25 -0.91
N LEU A 49 5.42 -2.90 -0.95
CA LEU A 49 6.37 -2.79 -2.06
C LEU A 49 5.79 -3.33 -3.37
N ALA A 50 5.01 -4.41 -3.30
CA ALA A 50 4.32 -4.97 -4.45
C ALA A 50 3.30 -3.99 -5.06
N GLY A 51 2.74 -3.07 -4.26
CA GLY A 51 1.81 -2.03 -4.73
C GLY A 51 2.47 -0.86 -5.48
N VAL A 52 3.77 -0.62 -5.26
CA VAL A 52 4.52 0.48 -5.89
C VAL A 52 4.49 0.45 -7.41
N PRO A 53 4.80 -0.66 -8.12
CA PRO A 53 4.77 -0.67 -9.57
C PRO A 53 3.38 -0.36 -10.15
N PHE A 54 2.30 -0.79 -9.47
CA PHE A 54 0.94 -0.49 -9.91
C PHE A 54 0.59 0.98 -9.74
N VAL A 55 0.96 1.59 -8.60
CA VAL A 55 0.77 3.02 -8.39
C VAL A 55 1.58 3.85 -9.39
N ALA A 56 2.84 3.49 -9.63
CA ALA A 56 3.67 4.18 -10.62
C ALA A 56 3.07 4.09 -12.04
N PHE A 57 2.54 2.93 -12.41
CA PHE A 57 1.83 2.75 -13.68
C PHE A 57 0.58 3.63 -13.77
N LEU A 58 -0.23 3.71 -12.71
CA LEU A 58 -1.43 4.54 -12.68
C LEU A 58 -1.10 6.04 -12.79
N ILE A 59 -0.05 6.51 -12.11
CA ILE A 59 0.45 7.89 -12.27
C ILE A 59 0.83 8.16 -13.72
N PHE A 60 1.54 7.23 -14.37
CA PHE A 60 1.91 7.36 -15.78
C PHE A 60 0.68 7.46 -16.70
N VAL A 61 -0.34 6.63 -16.46
CA VAL A 61 -1.60 6.67 -17.21
C VAL A 61 -2.31 8.01 -17.01
N GLU A 62 -2.42 8.51 -15.77
CA GLU A 62 -3.04 9.82 -15.48
C GLU A 62 -2.32 10.98 -16.18
N LEU A 63 -0.99 10.97 -16.20
CA LEU A 63 -0.20 12.05 -16.77
C LEU A 63 -0.13 12.04 -18.31
N THR A 64 -0.40 10.92 -18.97
CA THR A 64 -0.15 10.78 -20.42
C THR A 64 -1.34 10.31 -21.25
N GLN A 65 -2.27 9.54 -20.68
CA GLN A 65 -3.30 8.82 -21.45
C GLN A 65 -4.74 9.25 -21.13
N VAL A 66 -4.99 9.99 -20.04
CA VAL A 66 -6.35 10.44 -19.67
C VAL A 66 -6.72 11.73 -20.40
N GLU A 67 -7.97 11.87 -20.78
CA GLU A 67 -8.50 13.07 -21.44
C GLU A 67 -8.30 14.32 -20.55
N GLY A 68 -7.63 15.36 -21.09
CA GLY A 68 -7.27 16.55 -20.31
C GLY A 68 -5.95 16.45 -19.55
N ALA A 69 -5.05 15.54 -19.93
CA ALA A 69 -3.70 15.46 -19.37
C ALA A 69 -2.84 16.70 -19.71
N PRO A 70 -1.99 17.18 -18.78
CA PRO A 70 -1.72 16.61 -17.45
C PRO A 70 -2.73 17.10 -16.39
N HIS A 71 -3.38 16.18 -15.70
CA HIS A 71 -4.10 16.45 -14.46
C HIS A 71 -3.81 15.33 -13.44
N ILE A 72 -3.81 15.68 -12.16
CA ILE A 72 -3.66 14.71 -11.08
C ILE A 72 -4.99 14.59 -10.35
N CYS A 73 -5.51 13.36 -10.25
CA CYS A 73 -6.73 13.14 -9.49
C CYS A 73 -6.45 13.33 -7.99
N PRO A 74 -7.25 14.13 -7.25
CA PRO A 74 -7.03 14.32 -5.82
C PRO A 74 -7.19 13.00 -5.04
N PHE A 75 -8.11 12.12 -5.45
CA PHE A 75 -8.29 10.81 -4.83
C PHE A 75 -7.07 9.89 -5.05
N CYS A 76 -6.50 9.89 -6.26
CA CYS A 76 -5.30 9.11 -6.56
C CYS A 76 -4.09 9.64 -5.79
N THR A 77 -3.98 10.96 -5.65
CA THR A 77 -2.95 11.60 -4.82
C THR A 77 -3.01 11.11 -3.37
N VAL A 78 -4.21 11.03 -2.77
CA VAL A 78 -4.38 10.46 -1.42
C VAL A 78 -3.95 9.00 -1.36
N ALA A 79 -4.26 8.19 -2.37
CA ALA A 79 -3.82 6.80 -2.43
C ALA A 79 -2.29 6.68 -2.51
N HIS A 80 -1.64 7.53 -3.30
CA HIS A 80 -0.17 7.56 -3.42
C HIS A 80 0.49 7.92 -2.10
N LEU A 81 0.02 8.99 -1.44
CA LEU A 81 0.51 9.40 -0.13
C LEU A 81 0.28 8.33 0.94
N SER A 82 -0.87 7.65 0.90
CA SER A 82 -1.20 6.57 1.82
C SER A 82 -0.25 5.38 1.66
N LEU A 83 0.08 5.00 0.42
CA LEU A 83 1.04 3.91 0.17
C LEU A 83 2.45 4.28 0.64
N VAL A 84 2.90 5.52 0.37
CA VAL A 84 4.21 6.01 0.82
C VAL A 84 4.27 6.03 2.35
N GLY A 85 3.25 6.58 3.00
CA GLY A 85 3.14 6.59 4.47
C GLY A 85 3.16 5.18 5.05
N PHE A 86 2.40 4.26 4.44
CA PHE A 86 2.38 2.86 4.85
C PHE A 86 3.76 2.20 4.74
N LEU A 87 4.48 2.40 3.63
CA LEU A 87 5.81 1.85 3.42
C LEU A 87 6.82 2.34 4.46
N ILE A 88 6.81 3.66 4.75
CA ILE A 88 7.68 4.25 5.78
C ILE A 88 7.40 3.61 7.14
N VAL A 89 6.13 3.53 7.53
CA VAL A 89 5.76 2.94 8.82
C VAL A 89 6.10 1.46 8.86
N ALA A 90 5.80 0.69 7.80
CA ALA A 90 6.12 -0.74 7.72
C ALA A 90 7.62 -0.99 7.84
N TYR A 91 8.44 -0.14 7.23
CA TYR A 91 9.90 -0.20 7.33
C TYR A 91 10.37 0.05 8.78
N ILE A 92 9.93 1.15 9.40
CA ILE A 92 10.29 1.49 10.79
C ILE A 92 9.86 0.40 11.76
N VAL A 93 8.64 -0.13 11.57
CA VAL A 93 8.09 -1.18 12.43
C VAL A 93 8.91 -2.47 12.31
N ARG A 94 9.26 -2.88 11.10
CA ARG A 94 10.11 -4.05 10.86
C ARG A 94 11.51 -3.86 11.48
N GLU A 95 12.12 -2.71 11.29
CA GLU A 95 13.44 -2.38 11.87
C GLU A 95 13.40 -2.44 13.41
N ARG A 96 12.38 -1.86 14.04
CA ARG A 96 12.20 -1.92 15.50
C ARG A 96 12.04 -3.34 16.02
N LYS A 97 11.29 -4.20 15.31
CA LYS A 97 11.14 -5.61 15.65
C LYS A 97 12.45 -6.36 15.54
N GLN A 98 13.21 -6.15 14.47
CA GLN A 98 14.51 -6.80 14.24
C GLN A 98 15.57 -6.38 15.28
N ASN A 99 15.54 -5.12 15.71
CA ASN A 99 16.47 -4.59 16.72
C ASN A 99 16.06 -4.92 18.16
N GLY A 100 14.99 -5.70 18.37
CA GLY A 100 14.51 -6.04 19.71
C GLY A 100 13.97 -4.84 20.51
N MET A 101 13.74 -3.70 19.85
CA MET A 101 13.22 -2.46 20.46
C MET A 101 11.69 -2.39 20.49
N TRP A 102 11.02 -3.48 20.13
CA TRP A 102 9.58 -3.64 20.31
C TRP A 102 9.30 -4.03 21.76
N ALA A 103 8.97 -3.01 22.56
CA ALA A 103 8.49 -3.14 23.94
C ALA A 103 6.99 -3.41 23.95
#